data_AF-A0AAU9P8X8-F1
#
_entry.id   AF-A0AAU9P8X8-F1
#
_cell.length_a   1.000
_cell.length_b   1.000
_cell.length_c   1.000
_cell.angle_alpha   90.00
_cell.angle_beta   90.00
_cell.angle_gamma   90.00
#
_symmetry.space_group_name_H-M   'P 1'
#
loop_
_entity.id
_entity.type
_entity.pdbx_description
1 polymer ?
#
loop_
_entity_poly.entity_id
_entity_poly.type
_entity_poly.pdbx_seq_one_letter_code
_entity_poly.pdbx_strand_id
1 'polypeptide(L)'
;MDSEDDMHDANDAESLDDDFYSGETAMDSDDGDAADYEFIDNDSDDSDDLLSRRSQQNYTILNEADIHLRQEDDIMKISSILSISHVAAAILLRHYNWSVSKVNDEWFADEEKVRRVVGLLEEPRALPNVKELTCGICFEVYPCDSMSSAACGHPFCVTCWKGYISTSINDGPGCLTLRCPDPSCGAAVGQDMIVSMVSHDDAEKYQRYFLRSFVEDNRKTKWCPAPGCDYAVDFIVGGGTFDVTCGCSYSFCWNCTEEAHRPVDCDTVSKWIMKNSAESENMNWILANSKPCPKCKRPIEKNQGCMHITCTPPCKFEFCWLCLGAWSDHGERTGGFYACNRYEAAKQEGVYDDTEKRREMAKNSLERYTHYYERWATNQSSRQKALADLQQMQSTHLEKLSDKQCQPESQLKFITEAWLQIVECRRVLKWTYAYGYYLPEREHAKRQFFEYLQGEAESGLERLHQCAEKELQTHLNVESPSKDFNEFRMKLAGLTSVTRNYFENLVRALENGLSDVDGHGGSSRTGGTRTLGAGSSKSRSSRSKGAARSSSGSRATDDSGQHWSCEYCTFANAKSATVCQMCQQRR
;
A
#
# COMPACT_ATOMS: atom_id res chain seq x y z
N MET A 1 28.75 -51.49 -54.76
CA MET A 1 29.80 -52.11 -53.93
C MET A 1 29.05 -52.79 -52.82
N ASP A 2 28.86 -54.07 -53.05
CA ASP A 2 28.13 -55.01 -52.21
C ASP A 2 28.89 -55.29 -50.92
N SER A 3 28.16 -55.50 -49.83
CA SER A 3 28.45 -56.57 -48.86
C SER A 3 27.32 -56.62 -47.83
N GLU A 4 26.47 -57.62 -48.06
CA GLU A 4 25.53 -58.24 -47.14
C GLU A 4 26.33 -59.04 -46.08
N ASP A 5 25.78 -59.21 -44.87
CA ASP A 5 25.95 -60.45 -44.09
C ASP A 5 24.85 -60.56 -43.02
N ASP A 6 24.08 -61.64 -43.17
CA ASP A 6 23.04 -62.20 -42.31
C ASP A 6 23.61 -62.82 -41.01
N MET A 7 22.76 -63.00 -40.00
CA MET A 7 22.53 -64.31 -39.35
C MET A 7 21.49 -64.23 -38.21
N HIS A 8 20.60 -65.23 -38.21
CA HIS A 8 19.39 -65.42 -37.40
C HIS A 8 19.60 -66.13 -36.05
N ASP A 9 18.64 -65.88 -35.14
CA ASP A 9 18.01 -66.70 -34.07
C ASP A 9 18.67 -67.97 -33.51
N ALA A 10 18.58 -68.11 -32.17
CA ALA A 10 18.12 -69.35 -31.52
C ALA A 10 17.58 -69.09 -30.09
N ASN A 11 16.35 -69.55 -29.86
CA ASN A 11 15.73 -69.83 -28.56
C ASN A 11 16.58 -70.81 -27.73
N ASP A 12 16.55 -70.66 -26.40
CA ASP A 12 16.49 -71.83 -25.54
C ASP A 12 15.68 -71.55 -24.27
N ALA A 13 14.80 -72.49 -23.96
CA ALA A 13 13.85 -72.51 -22.86
C ALA A 13 14.07 -73.79 -22.06
N GLU A 14 14.29 -73.68 -20.76
CA GLU A 14 14.22 -74.72 -19.73
C GLU A 14 13.93 -73.96 -18.41
N SER A 15 12.77 -73.99 -17.75
CA SER A 15 11.91 -75.04 -17.19
C SER A 15 12.06 -75.13 -15.65
N LEU A 16 10.92 -74.92 -14.95
CA LEU A 16 10.48 -75.50 -13.65
C LEU A 16 11.26 -75.08 -12.37
N ASP A 17 10.67 -74.80 -11.20
CA ASP A 17 9.40 -75.24 -10.60
C ASP A 17 8.84 -74.22 -9.58
N ASP A 18 7.52 -74.33 -9.38
CA ASP A 18 6.70 -73.77 -8.30
C ASP A 18 7.19 -74.13 -6.90
N ASP A 19 6.91 -73.28 -5.91
CA ASP A 19 6.23 -73.77 -4.70
C ASP A 19 5.50 -72.65 -3.93
N PHE A 20 4.19 -72.82 -3.98
CA PHE A 20 3.12 -72.12 -3.30
C PHE A 20 3.05 -72.54 -1.83
N TYR A 21 3.05 -71.58 -0.90
CA TYR A 21 2.51 -71.81 0.46
C TYR A 21 1.79 -70.57 0.97
N SER A 22 0.46 -70.61 0.86
CA SER A 22 -0.47 -69.72 1.55
C SER A 22 -0.53 -70.07 3.03
N GLY A 23 -0.52 -69.04 3.89
CA GLY A 23 -0.77 -69.19 5.32
C GLY A 23 -1.19 -67.87 5.94
N GLU A 24 -2.49 -67.59 5.93
CA GLU A 24 -3.10 -66.62 6.84
C GLU A 24 -3.01 -67.17 8.27
N THR A 25 -2.64 -66.34 9.25
CA THR A 25 -3.36 -66.20 10.53
C THR A 25 -2.69 -65.18 11.46
N ALA A 26 -3.55 -64.58 12.27
CA ALA A 26 -3.31 -63.98 13.59
C ALA A 26 -2.80 -62.53 13.62
N MET A 27 -3.77 -61.67 13.93
CA MET A 27 -3.60 -60.42 14.64
C MET A 27 -2.85 -60.67 15.95
N ASP A 28 -1.78 -59.93 16.20
CA ASP A 28 -1.41 -59.56 17.56
C ASP A 28 -0.75 -58.18 17.58
N SER A 29 -1.11 -57.41 18.59
CA SER A 29 -0.69 -56.04 18.87
C SER A 29 0.69 -56.01 19.54
N ASP A 30 1.39 -54.88 19.39
CA ASP A 30 2.25 -54.15 20.37
C ASP A 30 3.39 -53.47 19.58
N ASP A 31 3.29 -52.18 19.25
CA ASP A 31 3.59 -50.98 20.06
C ASP A 31 5.02 -50.47 19.80
N GLY A 32 5.13 -49.17 19.54
CA GLY A 32 6.33 -48.54 18.98
C GLY A 32 6.18 -47.04 18.71
N ASP A 33 5.88 -46.30 19.77
CA ASP A 33 6.24 -44.89 20.04
C ASP A 33 6.10 -43.87 18.90
N ALA A 34 4.90 -43.32 18.75
CA ALA A 34 4.69 -42.01 18.14
C ALA A 34 4.85 -40.92 19.20
N ALA A 35 5.81 -40.01 19.00
CA ALA A 35 6.08 -38.89 19.90
C ALA A 35 4.89 -37.93 19.95
N ASP A 36 4.25 -37.91 21.12
CA ASP A 36 3.15 -37.03 21.52
C ASP A 36 3.66 -35.57 21.63
N TYR A 37 3.16 -34.68 20.76
CA TYR A 37 3.30 -33.24 20.94
C TYR A 37 1.98 -32.72 21.52
N GLU A 38 1.91 -32.68 22.85
CA GLU A 38 0.77 -32.12 23.59
C GLU A 38 0.55 -30.65 23.23
N PHE A 39 -0.60 -30.37 22.63
CA PHE A 39 -1.14 -29.03 22.42
C PHE A 39 -1.73 -28.55 23.76
N ILE A 40 -1.06 -27.61 24.42
CA ILE A 40 -1.60 -26.95 25.61
C ILE A 40 -2.67 -25.96 25.15
N ASP A 41 -3.94 -26.34 25.36
CA ASP A 41 -5.09 -25.44 25.33
C ASP A 41 -4.93 -24.40 26.45
N ASN A 42 -4.73 -23.15 26.07
CA ASN A 42 -4.91 -22.01 26.95
C ASN A 42 -6.03 -21.14 26.37
N ASP A 43 -7.26 -21.61 26.54
CA ASP A 43 -8.47 -20.81 26.39
C ASP A 43 -8.45 -19.70 27.45
N SER A 44 -7.86 -18.56 27.08
CA SER A 44 -8.12 -17.27 27.71
C SER A 44 -8.82 -16.40 26.69
N ASP A 45 -9.98 -15.92 27.11
CA ASP A 45 -10.98 -15.11 26.43
C ASP A 45 -10.45 -13.75 25.93
N ASP A 46 -9.58 -13.77 24.92
CA ASP A 46 -9.01 -12.57 24.26
C ASP A 46 -9.77 -12.19 22.96
N SER A 47 -11.03 -12.62 22.84
CA SER A 47 -11.89 -12.25 21.70
C SER A 47 -12.14 -10.75 21.60
N ASP A 48 -12.10 -10.01 22.73
CA ASP A 48 -12.36 -8.57 22.77
C ASP A 48 -11.09 -7.70 22.63
N ASP A 49 -9.88 -8.28 22.72
CA ASP A 49 -8.63 -7.53 22.63
C ASP A 49 -8.08 -7.42 21.18
N LEU A 50 -8.62 -8.22 20.26
CA LEU A 50 -8.27 -8.19 18.84
C LEU A 50 -8.80 -6.96 18.09
N LEU A 51 -9.79 -6.24 18.64
CA LEU A 51 -10.26 -4.96 18.10
C LEU A 51 -9.53 -3.75 18.69
N SER A 52 -8.92 -3.90 19.87
CA SER A 52 -8.20 -2.83 20.59
C SER A 52 -6.77 -2.61 20.09
N ARG A 53 -6.22 -3.54 19.29
CA ARG A 53 -4.94 -3.42 18.60
C ARG A 53 -5.04 -3.04 17.12
N ARG A 54 -6.13 -2.42 16.68
CA ARG A 54 -6.01 -1.49 15.54
C ARG A 54 -5.02 -0.43 16.00
N SER A 55 -3.81 -0.44 15.43
CA SER A 55 -2.92 0.72 15.47
C SER A 55 -3.79 1.96 15.36
N GLN A 56 -3.76 2.85 16.36
CA GLN A 56 -4.53 4.10 16.32
C GLN A 56 -4.36 4.66 14.92
N GLN A 57 -5.42 4.61 14.11
CA GLN A 57 -5.27 4.91 12.70
C GLN A 57 -4.96 6.39 12.63
N ASN A 58 -3.76 6.70 12.16
CA ASN A 58 -3.24 8.06 12.09
C ASN A 58 -3.90 8.88 10.98
N TYR A 59 -5.07 8.47 10.50
CA TYR A 59 -5.78 9.12 9.41
C TYR A 59 -7.27 8.87 9.51
N THR A 60 -8.04 9.77 8.88
CA THR A 60 -9.49 9.64 8.69
C THR A 60 -9.81 9.70 7.21
N ILE A 61 -10.76 8.88 6.76
CA ILE A 61 -11.23 8.88 5.38
C ILE A 61 -12.45 9.80 5.34
N LEU A 62 -12.45 10.73 4.39
CA LEU A 62 -13.51 11.72 4.17
C LEU A 62 -14.23 11.41 2.88
N ASN A 63 -15.55 11.32 2.94
CA ASN A 63 -16.41 11.31 1.76
C ASN A 63 -16.74 12.74 1.31
N GLU A 64 -17.41 12.87 0.17
CA GLU A 64 -17.82 14.16 -0.39
C GLU A 64 -18.65 15.00 0.59
N ALA A 65 -19.59 14.39 1.33
CA ALA A 65 -20.42 15.08 2.31
C ALA A 65 -19.60 15.56 3.52
N ASP A 66 -18.62 14.77 3.98
CA ASP A 66 -17.72 15.16 5.08
C ASP A 66 -16.85 16.36 4.67
N ILE A 67 -16.36 16.36 3.43
CA ILE A 67 -15.55 17.46 2.88
C ILE A 67 -16.41 18.72 2.77
N HIS A 68 -17.63 18.61 2.23
CA HIS A 68 -18.56 19.73 2.12
C HIS A 68 -18.90 20.33 3.49
N LEU A 69 -19.14 19.49 4.50
CA LEU A 69 -19.44 19.94 5.86
C LEU A 69 -18.26 20.71 6.45
N ARG A 70 -17.03 20.19 6.35
CA ARG A 70 -15.82 20.87 6.84
C ARG A 70 -15.55 22.18 6.10
N GLN A 71 -15.80 22.18 4.80
CA GLN A 71 -15.68 23.37 3.96
C GLN A 71 -16.64 24.47 4.44
N GLU A 72 -17.92 24.14 4.61
CA GLU A 72 -18.94 25.07 5.10
C GLU A 72 -18.62 25.57 6.53
N ASP A 73 -18.17 24.69 7.41
CA ASP A 73 -17.76 25.06 8.78
C ASP A 73 -16.64 26.10 8.79
N ASP A 74 -15.62 25.95 7.94
CA ASP A 74 -14.52 26.91 7.85
C ASP A 74 -14.97 28.23 7.24
N ILE A 75 -15.86 28.22 6.25
CA ILE A 75 -16.45 29.45 5.68
C ILE A 75 -17.30 30.15 6.74
N MET A 76 -18.13 29.43 7.49
CA MET A 76 -18.95 29.97 8.58
C MET A 76 -18.08 30.60 9.69
N LYS A 77 -16.97 29.94 10.06
CA LYS A 77 -16.02 30.50 11.04
C LYS A 77 -15.43 31.83 10.56
N ILE A 78 -14.93 31.90 9.32
CA ILE A 78 -14.36 33.14 8.78
C ILE A 78 -15.44 34.22 8.61
N SER A 79 -16.60 33.86 8.09
CA SER A 79 -17.75 34.75 7.91
C SER A 79 -18.17 35.41 9.23
N SER A 80 -18.28 34.62 10.31
CA SER A 80 -18.65 35.12 11.64
C SER A 80 -17.55 35.93 12.32
N ILE A 81 -16.29 35.52 12.23
CA ILE A 81 -15.16 36.23 12.87
C ILE A 81 -14.89 37.57 12.17
N LEU A 82 -14.90 37.59 10.83
CA LEU A 82 -14.57 38.79 10.04
C LEU A 82 -15.80 39.65 9.71
N SER A 83 -17.01 39.18 10.01
CA SER A 83 -18.28 39.86 9.70
C SER A 83 -18.44 40.19 8.21
N ILE A 84 -18.09 39.25 7.34
CA ILE A 84 -18.18 39.36 5.88
C ILE A 84 -19.20 38.36 5.31
N SER A 85 -19.57 38.49 4.03
CA SER A 85 -20.48 37.53 3.40
C SER A 85 -19.83 36.15 3.24
N HIS A 86 -20.67 35.11 3.18
CA HIS A 86 -20.22 33.72 2.95
C HIS A 86 -19.38 33.60 1.66
N VAL A 87 -19.79 34.29 0.60
CA VAL A 87 -19.09 34.34 -0.69
C VAL A 87 -17.71 34.98 -0.54
N ALA A 88 -17.60 36.08 0.22
CA ALA A 88 -16.32 36.73 0.48
C ALA A 88 -15.39 35.84 1.33
N ALA A 89 -15.92 35.17 2.36
CA ALA A 89 -15.17 34.23 3.18
C ALA A 89 -14.63 33.04 2.37
N ALA A 90 -15.43 32.47 1.46
CA ALA A 90 -15.00 31.41 0.56
C ALA A 90 -13.86 31.87 -0.39
N ILE A 91 -13.93 33.10 -0.91
CA ILE A 91 -12.87 33.67 -1.75
C ILE A 91 -11.56 33.84 -0.96
N LEU A 92 -11.65 34.33 0.29
CA LEU A 92 -10.49 34.49 1.17
C LEU A 92 -9.83 33.15 1.50
N LEU A 93 -10.63 32.17 1.92
CA LEU A 93 -10.14 30.85 2.27
C LEU A 93 -9.38 30.21 1.10
N ARG A 94 -9.95 30.28 -0.10
CA ARG A 94 -9.28 29.76 -1.30
C ARG A 94 -7.97 30.47 -1.63
N HIS A 95 -7.90 31.79 -1.47
CA HIS A 95 -6.65 32.53 -1.69
C HIS A 95 -5.54 32.14 -0.70
N TYR A 96 -5.91 31.75 0.53
CA TYR A 96 -4.99 31.34 1.58
C TYR A 96 -4.97 29.83 1.81
N ASN A 97 -5.28 29.05 0.77
CA ASN A 97 -5.18 27.59 0.76
C ASN A 97 -5.95 26.92 1.92
N TRP A 98 -7.18 27.40 2.16
CA TRP A 98 -8.09 26.94 3.22
C TRP A 98 -7.51 26.99 4.64
N SER A 99 -6.51 27.85 4.87
CA SER A 99 -5.90 28.05 6.19
C SER A 99 -6.60 29.17 6.96
N VAL A 100 -7.54 28.79 7.84
CA VAL A 100 -8.28 29.71 8.73
C VAL A 100 -7.35 30.63 9.52
N SER A 101 -6.23 30.09 10.06
CA SER A 101 -5.26 30.89 10.81
C SER A 101 -4.59 31.95 9.95
N LYS A 102 -4.12 31.59 8.74
CA LYS A 102 -3.47 32.55 7.84
C LYS A 102 -4.42 33.65 7.37
N VAL A 103 -5.67 33.31 7.09
CA VAL A 103 -6.70 34.30 6.73
C VAL A 103 -6.85 35.33 7.85
N ASN A 104 -7.00 34.86 9.10
CA ASN A 104 -7.13 35.75 10.25
C ASN A 104 -5.87 36.60 10.45
N ASP A 105 -4.68 36.00 10.42
CA ASP A 105 -3.41 36.70 10.64
C ASP A 105 -3.20 37.83 9.61
N GLU A 106 -3.41 37.55 8.32
CA GLU A 106 -3.24 38.55 7.25
C GLU A 106 -4.36 39.59 7.23
N TRP A 107 -5.61 39.19 7.50
CA TRP A 107 -6.74 40.13 7.56
C TRP A 107 -6.59 41.13 8.69
N PHE A 108 -6.22 40.68 9.89
CA PHE A 108 -6.01 41.56 11.04
C PHE A 108 -4.71 42.37 10.94
N ALA A 109 -3.76 41.96 10.08
CA ALA A 109 -2.57 42.75 9.79
C ALA A 109 -2.85 43.92 8.84
N ASP A 110 -3.55 43.67 7.71
CA ASP A 110 -3.88 44.71 6.71
C ASP A 110 -5.09 44.30 5.85
N GLU A 111 -6.28 44.65 6.34
CA GLU A 111 -7.56 44.35 5.70
C GLU A 111 -7.68 44.95 4.28
N GLU A 112 -7.24 46.20 4.07
CA GLU A 112 -7.34 46.86 2.77
C GLU A 112 -6.47 46.18 1.71
N LYS A 113 -5.24 45.79 2.09
CA LYS A 113 -4.34 45.06 1.21
C LYS A 113 -4.92 43.70 0.85
N VAL A 114 -5.45 42.96 1.83
CA VAL A 114 -6.08 41.65 1.57
C VAL A 114 -7.25 41.82 0.60
N ARG A 115 -8.19 42.71 0.89
CA ARG A 115 -9.34 43.02 0.01
C ARG A 115 -8.92 43.33 -1.42
N ARG A 116 -7.90 44.16 -1.61
CA ARG A 116 -7.38 44.52 -2.93
C ARG A 116 -6.80 43.32 -3.69
N VAL A 117 -6.02 42.48 -3.01
CA VAL A 117 -5.39 41.30 -3.60
C VAL A 117 -6.43 40.27 -4.02
N VAL A 118 -7.41 39.99 -3.14
CA VAL A 118 -8.49 39.05 -3.47
C VAL A 118 -9.61 39.65 -4.30
N GLY A 119 -9.58 40.95 -4.60
CA GLY A 119 -10.60 41.60 -5.44
C GLY A 119 -11.95 41.76 -4.76
N LEU A 120 -11.98 41.82 -3.42
CA LEU A 120 -13.19 42.07 -2.64
C LEU A 120 -13.36 43.57 -2.44
N LEU A 121 -14.52 44.09 -2.83
CA LEU A 121 -14.90 45.48 -2.62
C LEU A 121 -15.74 45.59 -1.35
N GLU A 122 -15.49 46.62 -0.56
CA GLU A 122 -16.19 46.87 0.72
C GLU A 122 -17.66 47.23 0.50
N GLU A 123 -17.95 48.00 -0.55
CA GLU A 123 -19.32 48.29 -1.00
C GLU A 123 -19.49 47.91 -2.48
N PRO A 124 -20.50 47.08 -2.82
CA PRO A 124 -20.85 46.80 -4.21
C PRO A 124 -21.30 48.09 -4.91
N ARG A 125 -20.74 48.37 -6.09
CA ARG A 125 -21.21 49.48 -6.93
C ARG A 125 -22.50 49.07 -7.64
N ALA A 126 -23.57 49.80 -7.38
CA ALA A 126 -24.83 49.60 -8.08
C ALA A 126 -24.69 49.92 -9.57
N LEU A 127 -25.40 49.16 -10.40
CA LEU A 127 -25.58 49.50 -11.81
C LEU A 127 -26.29 50.86 -11.92
N PRO A 128 -25.88 51.73 -12.87
CA PRO A 128 -26.55 52.99 -13.08
C PRO A 128 -28.01 52.77 -13.51
N ASN A 129 -28.94 53.52 -12.91
CA ASN A 129 -30.39 53.40 -13.13
C ASN A 129 -30.81 54.06 -14.45
N VAL A 130 -30.36 53.48 -15.56
CA VAL A 130 -30.67 53.89 -16.94
C VAL A 130 -31.47 52.80 -17.63
N LYS A 131 -32.34 53.17 -18.58
CA LYS A 131 -33.23 52.21 -19.27
C LYS A 131 -32.46 51.18 -20.08
N GLU A 132 -31.36 51.59 -20.70
CA GLU A 132 -30.58 50.80 -21.63
C GLU A 132 -29.09 51.02 -21.36
N LEU A 133 -28.32 49.93 -21.48
CA LEU A 133 -26.88 49.89 -21.27
C LEU A 133 -26.22 49.15 -22.43
N THR A 134 -25.03 49.59 -22.81
CA THR A 134 -24.22 48.92 -23.83
C THR A 134 -23.31 47.90 -23.18
N CYS A 135 -23.27 46.68 -23.72
CA CYS A 135 -22.38 45.63 -23.23
C CYS A 135 -20.93 45.88 -23.68
N GLY A 136 -19.98 45.83 -22.74
CA GLY A 136 -18.55 46.03 -23.03
C GLY A 136 -17.85 44.89 -23.80
N ILE A 137 -18.53 43.78 -24.07
CA ILE A 137 -17.97 42.60 -24.77
C ILE A 137 -18.53 42.50 -26.20
N CYS A 138 -19.86 42.47 -26.35
CA CYS A 138 -20.49 42.36 -27.66
C CYS A 138 -20.86 43.72 -28.29
N PHE A 139 -20.75 44.82 -27.54
CA PHE A 139 -21.08 46.19 -27.98
C PHE A 139 -22.56 46.42 -28.36
N GLU A 140 -23.45 45.48 -28.06
CA GLU A 140 -24.91 45.60 -28.26
C GLU A 140 -25.59 46.30 -27.08
N VAL A 141 -26.76 46.90 -27.35
CA VAL A 141 -27.58 47.62 -26.36
C VAL A 141 -28.63 46.67 -25.77
N TYR A 142 -28.72 46.63 -24.45
CA TYR A 142 -29.70 45.81 -23.72
C TYR A 142 -30.45 46.61 -22.67
N PRO A 143 -31.68 46.21 -22.32
CA PRO A 143 -32.37 46.69 -21.13
C PRO A 143 -31.54 46.41 -19.87
N CYS A 144 -31.63 47.29 -18.87
CA CYS A 144 -30.90 47.13 -17.60
C CYS A 144 -31.12 45.76 -16.94
N ASP A 145 -32.34 45.22 -17.02
CA ASP A 145 -32.71 43.91 -16.46
C ASP A 145 -32.00 42.71 -17.13
N SER A 146 -31.48 42.90 -18.35
CA SER A 146 -30.71 41.89 -19.10
C SER A 146 -29.20 42.07 -18.96
N MET A 147 -28.77 42.97 -18.08
CA MET A 147 -27.39 43.27 -17.76
C MET A 147 -27.06 42.77 -16.36
N SER A 148 -25.81 42.38 -16.14
CA SER A 148 -25.33 41.96 -14.84
C SER A 148 -23.92 42.48 -14.63
N SER A 149 -23.55 42.67 -13.37
CA SER A 149 -22.22 43.10 -12.97
C SER A 149 -21.78 42.36 -11.72
N ALA A 150 -20.48 42.10 -11.61
CA ALA A 150 -19.87 41.79 -10.32
C ALA A 150 -19.91 43.02 -9.38
N ALA A 151 -19.32 42.92 -8.19
CA ALA A 151 -19.31 44.01 -7.20
C ALA A 151 -18.72 45.34 -7.72
N CYS A 152 -17.94 45.32 -8.81
CA CYS A 152 -17.36 46.51 -9.44
C CYS A 152 -18.34 47.41 -10.21
N GLY A 153 -19.54 46.92 -10.54
CA GLY A 153 -20.53 47.67 -11.31
C GLY A 153 -20.26 47.76 -12.82
N HIS A 154 -19.30 47.02 -13.38
CA HIS A 154 -19.10 46.93 -14.83
C HIS A 154 -20.20 46.08 -15.50
N PRO A 155 -21.03 46.67 -16.38
CA PRO A 155 -22.20 45.97 -16.95
C PRO A 155 -21.82 45.14 -18.18
N PHE A 156 -22.19 43.85 -18.16
CA PHE A 156 -22.18 43.00 -19.34
C PHE A 156 -23.52 42.28 -19.49
N CYS A 157 -23.92 41.97 -20.72
CA CYS A 157 -25.17 41.25 -20.94
C CYS A 157 -25.06 39.82 -20.41
N VAL A 158 -26.21 39.25 -20.03
CA VAL A 158 -26.28 37.89 -19.47
C VAL A 158 -25.60 36.88 -20.41
N THR A 159 -25.81 36.96 -21.73
CA THR A 159 -25.23 36.02 -22.69
C THR A 159 -23.69 36.04 -22.71
N CYS A 160 -23.07 37.23 -22.62
CA CYS A 160 -21.62 37.35 -22.51
C CYS A 160 -21.09 36.81 -21.18
N TRP A 161 -21.81 37.05 -20.07
CA TRP A 161 -21.45 36.44 -18.78
C TRP A 161 -21.52 34.91 -18.83
N LYS A 162 -22.60 34.35 -19.38
CA LYS A 162 -22.74 32.89 -19.54
C LYS A 162 -21.58 32.32 -20.34
N GLY A 163 -21.27 32.93 -21.50
CA GLY A 163 -20.15 32.51 -22.33
C GLY A 163 -18.81 32.59 -21.59
N TYR A 164 -18.51 33.71 -20.94
CA TYR A 164 -17.27 33.92 -20.20
C TYR A 164 -17.08 32.91 -19.06
N ILE A 165 -18.12 32.70 -18.26
CA ILE A 165 -18.09 31.79 -17.11
C ILE A 165 -18.01 30.33 -17.58
N SER A 166 -18.85 29.92 -18.54
CA SER A 166 -18.84 28.55 -19.07
C SER A 166 -17.51 28.22 -19.75
N THR A 167 -16.91 29.12 -20.53
CA THR A 167 -15.57 28.90 -21.10
C THR A 167 -14.54 28.73 -19.98
N SER A 168 -14.56 29.60 -18.97
CA SER A 168 -13.62 29.52 -17.85
C SER A 168 -13.75 28.21 -17.05
N ILE A 169 -14.98 27.71 -16.84
CA ILE A 169 -15.23 26.42 -16.17
C ILE A 169 -14.69 25.26 -17.02
N ASN A 170 -14.91 25.30 -18.33
CA ASN A 170 -14.43 24.24 -19.23
C ASN A 170 -12.90 24.26 -19.41
N ASP A 171 -12.24 25.41 -19.22
CA ASP A 171 -10.78 25.55 -19.22
C ASP A 171 -10.13 24.95 -17.96
N GLY A 172 -10.88 24.80 -16.86
CA GLY A 172 -10.47 24.07 -15.65
C GLY A 172 -10.58 24.87 -14.34
N PRO A 173 -9.84 24.46 -13.28
CA PRO A 173 -9.98 25.01 -11.92
C PRO A 173 -9.70 26.51 -11.77
N GLY A 174 -9.09 27.16 -12.78
CA GLY A 174 -8.88 28.60 -12.81
C GLY A 174 -10.17 29.43 -12.71
N CYS A 175 -11.32 28.83 -13.05
CA CYS A 175 -12.65 29.42 -12.86
C CYS A 175 -12.97 29.79 -11.41
N LEU A 176 -12.29 29.19 -10.44
CA LEU A 176 -12.49 29.51 -9.04
C LEU A 176 -12.05 30.95 -8.77
N THR A 177 -10.92 31.41 -9.32
CA THR A 177 -10.38 32.77 -9.11
C THR A 177 -10.85 33.78 -10.17
N LEU A 178 -12.03 33.55 -10.75
CA LEU A 178 -12.55 34.35 -11.86
C LEU A 178 -12.71 35.83 -11.48
N ARG A 179 -12.31 36.70 -12.41
CA ARG A 179 -12.35 38.16 -12.26
C ARG A 179 -13.38 38.78 -13.20
N CYS A 180 -13.68 40.04 -12.96
CA CYS A 180 -14.47 40.85 -13.89
C CYS A 180 -13.87 40.78 -15.32
N PRO A 181 -14.70 40.65 -16.38
CA PRO A 181 -14.24 40.64 -17.77
C PRO A 181 -13.50 41.91 -18.21
N ASP A 182 -13.67 43.03 -17.49
CA ASP A 182 -12.92 44.26 -17.74
C ASP A 182 -11.42 44.08 -17.38
N PRO A 183 -10.48 44.25 -18.33
CA PRO A 183 -9.05 43.99 -18.11
C PRO A 183 -8.39 44.83 -17.01
N SER A 184 -8.96 46.00 -16.69
CA SER A 184 -8.45 46.90 -15.65
C SER A 184 -9.04 46.62 -14.28
N CYS A 185 -10.01 45.70 -14.19
CA CYS A 185 -10.77 45.43 -12.98
C CYS A 185 -10.32 44.13 -12.31
N GLY A 186 -9.84 44.24 -11.06
CA GLY A 186 -9.49 43.08 -10.23
C GLY A 186 -10.65 42.46 -9.44
N ALA A 187 -11.89 42.91 -9.63
CA ALA A 187 -13.01 42.46 -8.80
C ALA A 187 -13.30 40.97 -8.98
N ALA A 188 -13.47 40.26 -7.86
CA ALA A 188 -13.82 38.85 -7.85
C ALA A 188 -15.26 38.61 -8.32
N VAL A 189 -15.47 37.51 -9.04
CA VAL A 189 -16.82 36.99 -9.33
C VAL A 189 -17.19 35.99 -8.26
N GLY A 190 -18.33 36.22 -7.61
CA GLY A 190 -18.84 35.36 -6.53
C GLY A 190 -19.45 34.05 -7.04
N GLN A 191 -19.46 33.03 -6.18
CA GLN A 191 -20.05 31.71 -6.47
C GLN A 191 -21.56 31.80 -6.78
N ASP A 192 -22.27 32.69 -6.09
CA ASP A 192 -23.68 33.00 -6.32
C ASP A 192 -23.96 33.47 -7.76
N MET A 193 -23.11 34.36 -8.28
CA MET A 193 -23.21 34.82 -9.66
C MET A 193 -22.84 33.71 -10.65
N ILE A 194 -21.81 32.92 -10.35
CA ILE A 194 -21.39 31.82 -11.23
C ILE A 194 -22.50 30.79 -11.38
N VAL A 195 -23.02 30.27 -10.26
CA VAL A 195 -24.03 29.21 -10.24
C VAL A 195 -25.36 29.68 -10.86
N SER A 196 -25.73 30.96 -10.71
CA SER A 196 -26.96 31.51 -11.30
C SER A 196 -26.87 31.75 -12.81
N MET A 197 -25.66 31.89 -13.37
CA MET A 197 -25.47 32.24 -14.79
C MET A 197 -25.30 31.01 -15.69
N VAL A 198 -24.80 29.89 -15.18
CA VAL A 198 -24.44 28.71 -16.00
C VAL A 198 -25.55 27.66 -16.09
N SER A 199 -25.36 26.65 -16.94
CA SER A 199 -26.22 25.46 -16.98
C SER A 199 -25.98 24.59 -15.75
N HIS A 200 -26.90 23.64 -15.50
CA HIS A 200 -26.77 22.67 -14.42
C HIS A 200 -25.44 21.89 -14.50
N ASP A 201 -25.09 21.40 -15.69
CA ASP A 201 -23.86 20.61 -15.90
C ASP A 201 -22.58 21.40 -15.60
N ASP A 202 -22.53 22.68 -15.98
CA ASP A 202 -21.38 23.55 -15.69
C ASP A 202 -21.35 23.95 -14.20
N ALA A 203 -22.51 24.10 -13.56
CA ALA A 203 -22.60 24.33 -12.13
C ALA A 203 -22.06 23.13 -11.33
N GLU A 204 -22.39 21.89 -11.72
CA GLU A 204 -21.83 20.68 -11.10
C GLU A 204 -20.31 20.60 -11.27
N LYS A 205 -19.78 20.93 -12.46
CA LYS A 205 -18.32 20.99 -12.68
C LYS A 205 -17.66 22.03 -11.77
N TYR A 206 -18.24 23.23 -11.69
CA TYR A 206 -17.75 24.28 -10.80
C TYR A 206 -17.74 23.83 -9.34
N GLN A 207 -18.84 23.21 -8.88
CA GLN A 207 -18.95 22.71 -7.52
C GLN A 207 -17.91 21.62 -7.23
N ARG A 208 -17.66 20.73 -8.20
CA ARG A 208 -16.58 19.73 -8.10
C ARG A 208 -15.22 20.39 -7.95
N TYR A 209 -14.88 21.40 -8.76
CA TYR A 209 -13.61 22.14 -8.60
C TYR A 209 -13.53 22.85 -7.25
N PHE A 210 -14.63 23.46 -6.81
CA PHE A 210 -14.70 24.17 -5.54
C PHE A 210 -14.45 23.22 -4.35
N LEU A 211 -15.11 22.07 -4.33
CA LEU A 211 -14.87 21.02 -3.35
C LEU A 211 -13.42 20.51 -3.42
N ARG A 212 -12.90 20.29 -4.63
CA ARG A 212 -11.52 19.80 -4.83
C ARG A 212 -10.47 20.72 -4.25
N SER A 213 -10.66 22.04 -4.37
CA SER A 213 -9.74 23.04 -3.83
C SER A 213 -9.51 22.90 -2.32
N PHE A 214 -10.53 22.48 -1.56
CA PHE A 214 -10.41 22.28 -0.11
C PHE A 214 -9.34 21.25 0.27
N VAL A 215 -9.23 20.19 -0.53
CA VAL A 215 -8.29 19.10 -0.29
C VAL A 215 -6.94 19.38 -0.95
N GLU A 216 -6.93 19.85 -2.20
CA GLU A 216 -5.67 20.04 -2.96
C GLU A 216 -4.78 21.14 -2.36
N ASP A 217 -5.40 22.15 -1.75
CA ASP A 217 -4.66 23.25 -1.13
C ASP A 217 -4.23 22.95 0.32
N ASN A 218 -4.78 21.90 0.94
CA ASN A 218 -4.48 21.50 2.30
C ASN A 218 -3.35 20.46 2.36
N ARG A 219 -2.30 20.74 3.14
CA ARG A 219 -1.14 19.83 3.25
C ARG A 219 -1.42 18.54 4.03
N LYS A 220 -2.47 18.52 4.86
CA LYS A 220 -2.82 17.38 5.72
C LYS A 220 -3.87 16.47 5.09
N THR A 221 -4.45 16.86 3.97
CA THR A 221 -5.51 16.12 3.28
C THR A 221 -5.08 15.83 1.85
N LYS A 222 -5.29 14.60 1.34
CA LYS A 222 -5.00 14.22 -0.04
C LYS A 222 -6.11 13.37 -0.60
N TRP A 223 -6.36 13.49 -1.90
CA TRP A 223 -7.25 12.60 -2.61
C TRP A 223 -6.69 11.19 -2.68
N CYS A 224 -7.59 10.21 -2.66
CA CYS A 224 -7.23 8.84 -3.01
C CYS A 224 -6.76 8.82 -4.49
N PRO A 225 -5.60 8.23 -4.80
CA PRO A 225 -5.08 8.18 -6.16
C PRO A 225 -5.79 7.14 -7.04
N ALA A 226 -6.71 6.34 -6.48
CA ALA A 226 -7.45 5.33 -7.24
C ALA A 226 -8.33 5.97 -8.32
N PRO A 227 -8.31 5.48 -9.57
CA PRO A 227 -9.16 5.99 -10.64
C PRO A 227 -10.65 5.91 -10.27
N GLY A 228 -11.37 7.03 -10.41
CA GLY A 228 -12.81 7.11 -10.13
C GLY A 228 -13.18 7.10 -8.63
N CYS A 229 -12.22 7.34 -7.74
CA CYS A 229 -12.46 7.44 -6.30
C CYS A 229 -12.50 8.90 -5.84
N ASP A 230 -13.61 9.32 -5.24
CA ASP A 230 -13.82 10.68 -4.71
C ASP A 230 -13.67 10.76 -3.18
N TYR A 231 -12.94 9.81 -2.58
CA TYR A 231 -12.58 9.87 -1.17
C TYR A 231 -11.28 10.65 -0.97
N ALA A 232 -11.22 11.44 0.10
CA ALA A 232 -10.01 12.07 0.58
C ALA A 232 -9.55 11.44 1.90
N VAL A 233 -8.28 11.60 2.23
CA VAL A 233 -7.67 11.11 3.46
C VAL A 233 -7.09 12.31 4.19
N ASP A 234 -7.48 12.51 5.45
CA ASP A 234 -6.93 13.51 6.36
C ASP A 234 -5.99 12.81 7.35
N PHE A 235 -4.71 13.14 7.27
CA PHE A 235 -3.64 12.43 7.98
C PHE A 235 -3.11 13.24 9.17
N ILE A 236 -3.09 12.59 10.33
CA ILE A 236 -2.59 13.12 11.59
C ILE A 236 -1.11 12.74 11.73
N VAL A 237 -0.25 13.74 11.59
CA VAL A 237 1.20 13.61 11.77
C VAL A 237 1.50 13.29 13.24
N GLY A 238 2.24 12.21 13.49
CA GLY A 238 2.73 11.90 14.85
C GLY A 238 2.73 10.44 15.28
N GLY A 239 2.42 9.48 14.41
CA GLY A 239 2.42 8.06 14.80
C GLY A 239 2.40 7.10 13.62
N GLY A 240 3.32 6.13 13.64
CA GLY A 240 3.18 4.89 12.87
C GLY A 240 3.44 4.98 11.36
N THR A 241 2.74 4.12 10.63
CA THR A 241 2.97 3.81 9.22
C THR A 241 2.38 4.88 8.31
N PHE A 242 3.06 5.19 7.21
CA PHE A 242 2.52 6.08 6.17
C PHE A 242 1.52 5.39 5.23
N ASP A 243 1.39 4.06 5.31
CA ASP A 243 0.44 3.32 4.50
C ASP A 243 -0.99 3.59 4.98
N VAL A 244 -1.85 3.94 4.03
CA VAL A 244 -3.25 4.31 4.22
C VAL A 244 -4.09 3.40 3.35
N THR A 245 -5.15 2.83 3.92
CA THR A 245 -6.19 2.14 3.16
C THR A 245 -7.43 3.03 3.07
N CYS A 246 -7.84 3.35 1.83
CA CYS A 246 -9.01 4.15 1.53
C CYS A 246 -10.31 3.31 1.61
N GLY A 247 -11.47 3.97 1.70
CA GLY A 247 -12.79 3.32 1.72
C GLY A 247 -13.11 2.54 0.43
N CYS A 248 -12.46 2.88 -0.68
CA CYS A 248 -12.51 2.12 -1.93
C CYS A 248 -11.60 0.87 -1.94
N SER A 249 -11.01 0.50 -0.79
CA SER A 249 -10.03 -0.59 -0.61
C SER A 249 -8.66 -0.38 -1.27
N TYR A 250 -8.44 0.72 -2.00
CA TYR A 250 -7.11 1.06 -2.50
C TYR A 250 -6.19 1.47 -1.34
N SER A 251 -4.99 0.90 -1.30
CA SER A 251 -4.00 1.20 -0.26
C SER A 251 -2.77 1.87 -0.87
N PHE A 252 -2.38 3.02 -0.32
CA PHE A 252 -1.31 3.85 -0.83
C PHE A 252 -0.47 4.46 0.29
N CYS A 253 0.75 4.84 -0.01
CA CYS A 253 1.61 5.55 0.91
C CYS A 253 1.24 7.04 0.90
N TRP A 254 0.91 7.58 2.08
CA TRP A 254 0.58 8.98 2.26
C TRP A 254 1.69 9.92 1.77
N ASN A 255 2.96 9.54 1.95
CA ASN A 255 4.10 10.40 1.67
C ASN A 255 4.35 10.55 0.16
N CYS A 256 4.53 9.43 -0.55
CA CYS A 256 4.89 9.42 -1.97
C CYS A 256 3.71 9.17 -2.93
N THR A 257 2.50 8.89 -2.42
CA THR A 257 1.28 8.58 -3.20
C THR A 257 1.34 7.32 -4.07
N GLU A 258 2.45 6.60 -4.04
CA GLU A 258 2.57 5.27 -4.65
C GLU A 258 1.77 4.23 -3.86
N GLU A 259 1.58 3.06 -4.46
CA GLU A 259 0.98 1.92 -3.78
C GLU A 259 1.64 1.64 -2.42
N ALA A 260 0.83 1.24 -1.43
CA ALA A 260 1.28 0.94 -0.07
C ALA A 260 2.49 -0.02 -0.11
N HIS A 261 3.57 0.38 0.53
CA HIS A 261 4.88 -0.22 0.30
C HIS A 261 5.66 -0.57 1.56
N ARG A 262 5.02 -0.56 2.74
CA ARG A 262 5.61 -1.14 3.96
C ARG A 262 6.00 -2.60 3.70
N PRO A 263 7.23 -3.04 4.04
CA PRO A 263 8.21 -2.39 4.95
C PRO A 263 9.26 -1.48 4.30
N VAL A 264 9.18 -1.23 3.00
CA VAL A 264 10.22 -0.50 2.24
C VAL A 264 9.99 1.00 2.31
N ASP A 265 11.06 1.80 2.35
CA ASP A 265 11.00 3.25 2.38
C ASP A 265 10.68 3.87 1.01
N CYS A 266 10.19 5.11 1.01
CA CYS A 266 9.80 5.83 -0.21
C CYS A 266 10.97 6.05 -1.18
N ASP A 267 12.21 6.21 -0.71
CA ASP A 267 13.36 6.48 -1.57
C ASP A 267 13.73 5.25 -2.39
N THR A 268 13.72 4.08 -1.74
CA THR A 268 13.94 2.79 -2.42
C THR A 268 12.85 2.51 -3.46
N VAL A 269 11.59 2.79 -3.12
CA VAL A 269 10.45 2.67 -4.04
C VAL A 269 10.61 3.60 -5.25
N SER A 270 10.91 4.87 -5.01
CA SER A 270 11.11 5.86 -6.07
C SER A 270 12.23 5.46 -7.03
N LYS A 271 13.37 5.00 -6.51
CA LYS A 271 14.49 4.48 -7.32
C LYS A 271 14.07 3.26 -8.15
N TRP A 272 13.28 2.35 -7.58
CA TRP A 272 12.81 1.17 -8.29
C TRP A 272 11.86 1.52 -9.43
N ILE A 273 10.87 2.37 -9.18
CA ILE A 273 9.90 2.82 -10.19
C ILE A 273 10.61 3.57 -11.32
N MET A 274 11.51 4.51 -10.99
CA MET A 274 12.29 5.24 -11.98
C MET A 274 13.13 4.29 -12.85
N LYS A 275 13.77 3.27 -12.24
CA LYS A 275 14.52 2.26 -12.97
C LYS A 275 13.62 1.48 -13.94
N ASN A 276 12.48 0.99 -13.47
CA ASN A 276 11.55 0.22 -14.30
C ASN A 276 11.03 1.03 -15.50
N SER A 277 10.79 2.34 -15.31
CA SER A 277 10.35 3.26 -16.37
C SER A 277 11.42 3.54 -17.43
N ALA A 278 12.70 3.39 -17.08
CA ALA A 278 13.81 3.57 -18.01
C ALA A 278 14.08 2.33 -18.87
N GLU A 279 13.53 1.17 -18.50
CA GLU A 279 13.68 -0.10 -19.19
C GLU A 279 12.54 -0.31 -20.22
N SER A 280 12.78 -1.13 -21.24
CA SER A 280 11.81 -1.33 -22.34
C SER A 280 10.53 -2.02 -21.85
N GLU A 281 9.37 -1.37 -22.02
CA GLU A 281 8.05 -1.92 -21.67
C GLU A 281 7.77 -3.28 -22.33
N ASN A 282 8.20 -3.46 -23.59
CA ASN A 282 8.06 -4.73 -24.30
C ASN A 282 8.93 -5.85 -23.70
N MET A 283 10.14 -5.51 -23.24
CA MET A 283 11.02 -6.48 -22.56
C MET A 283 10.43 -6.86 -21.20
N ASN A 284 9.99 -5.86 -20.43
CA ASN A 284 9.33 -6.01 -19.14
C ASN A 284 8.07 -6.90 -19.23
N TRP A 285 7.27 -6.77 -20.30
CA TRP A 285 6.07 -7.59 -20.51
C TRP A 285 6.40 -9.04 -20.84
N ILE A 286 7.37 -9.29 -21.72
CA ILE A 286 7.81 -10.65 -22.10
C ILE A 286 8.32 -11.41 -20.87
N LEU A 287 9.16 -10.78 -20.05
CA LEU A 287 9.73 -11.37 -18.83
C LEU A 287 8.66 -11.76 -17.80
N ALA A 288 7.56 -11.00 -17.73
CA ALA A 288 6.54 -11.18 -16.70
C ALA A 288 5.46 -12.23 -17.04
N ASN A 289 5.13 -12.43 -18.33
CA ASN A 289 3.87 -13.09 -18.72
C ASN A 289 4.04 -14.41 -19.50
N SER A 290 5.21 -14.70 -20.06
CA SER A 290 5.41 -15.88 -20.91
C SER A 290 6.72 -16.59 -20.61
N LYS A 291 6.64 -17.89 -20.26
CA LYS A 291 7.81 -18.75 -20.07
C LYS A 291 7.60 -20.12 -20.71
N PRO A 292 8.64 -20.74 -21.31
CA PRO A 292 8.54 -22.10 -21.84
C PRO A 292 8.63 -23.14 -20.70
N CYS A 293 7.89 -24.23 -20.81
CA CYS A 293 8.01 -25.37 -19.90
C CYS A 293 9.46 -25.90 -19.90
N PRO A 294 10.10 -26.09 -18.74
CA PRO A 294 11.49 -26.55 -18.68
C PRO A 294 11.69 -27.93 -19.33
N LYS A 295 10.69 -28.82 -19.24
CA LYS A 295 10.74 -30.20 -19.75
C LYS A 295 10.35 -30.34 -21.23
N CYS A 296 9.25 -29.74 -21.67
CA CYS A 296 8.72 -29.94 -23.03
C CYS A 296 8.81 -28.69 -23.93
N LYS A 297 9.30 -27.56 -23.41
CA LYS A 297 9.47 -26.27 -24.10
C LYS A 297 8.19 -25.63 -24.65
N ARG A 298 7.01 -26.20 -24.39
CA ARG A 298 5.72 -25.59 -24.73
C ARG A 298 5.61 -24.21 -24.04
N PRO A 299 5.22 -23.14 -24.76
CA PRO A 299 4.98 -21.84 -24.15
C PRO A 299 3.82 -21.94 -23.16
N ILE A 300 4.01 -21.38 -21.96
CA ILE A 300 3.02 -21.31 -20.90
C ILE A 300 2.78 -19.83 -20.59
N GLU A 301 1.51 -19.43 -20.65
CA GLU A 301 1.03 -18.15 -20.15
C GLU A 301 0.56 -18.34 -18.70
N LYS A 302 0.94 -17.42 -17.81
CA LYS A 302 0.59 -17.52 -16.39
C LYS A 302 -0.84 -17.05 -16.16
N ASN A 303 -1.74 -17.99 -15.82
CA ASN A 303 -3.16 -17.71 -15.55
C ASN A 303 -3.62 -18.02 -14.11
N GLN A 304 -2.71 -18.46 -13.24
CA GLN A 304 -2.97 -18.82 -11.83
C GLN A 304 -2.12 -17.98 -10.87
N GLY A 305 -2.57 -17.87 -9.61
CA GLY A 305 -1.96 -17.01 -8.58
C GLY A 305 -0.75 -17.65 -7.88
N CYS A 306 -0.73 -18.97 -7.72
CA CYS A 306 0.36 -19.72 -7.10
C CYS A 306 1.61 -19.83 -8.00
N MET A 307 2.81 -19.88 -7.40
CA MET A 307 4.07 -20.11 -8.13
C MET A 307 4.25 -21.58 -8.57
N HIS A 308 3.42 -22.48 -8.03
CA HIS A 308 3.41 -23.90 -8.36
C HIS A 308 2.60 -24.18 -9.64
N ILE A 309 3.32 -24.30 -10.76
CA ILE A 309 2.73 -24.56 -12.07
C ILE A 309 2.82 -26.04 -12.43
N THR A 310 1.68 -26.62 -12.83
CA THR A 310 1.60 -27.96 -13.41
C THR A 310 1.40 -27.85 -14.92
N CYS A 311 2.34 -28.34 -15.73
CA CYS A 311 2.26 -28.28 -17.19
C CYS A 311 1.06 -29.09 -17.73
N THR A 312 0.35 -28.53 -18.70
CA THR A 312 -0.82 -29.21 -19.30
C THR A 312 -0.45 -30.54 -19.97
N PRO A 313 -1.37 -31.52 -19.99
CA PRO A 313 -1.14 -32.81 -20.64
C PRO A 313 -0.65 -32.67 -22.10
N PRO A 314 0.21 -33.60 -22.56
CA PRO A 314 0.64 -34.84 -21.91
C PRO A 314 1.82 -34.70 -20.92
N CYS A 315 2.38 -33.51 -20.71
CA CYS A 315 3.64 -33.34 -19.96
C CYS A 315 3.50 -33.52 -18.44
N LYS A 316 2.48 -32.92 -17.82
CA LYS A 316 2.17 -32.99 -16.37
C LYS A 316 3.34 -32.67 -15.41
N PHE A 317 4.42 -32.04 -15.89
CA PHE A 317 5.56 -31.69 -15.06
C PHE A 317 5.23 -30.51 -14.14
N GLU A 318 5.61 -30.62 -12.87
CA GLU A 318 5.39 -29.61 -11.83
C GLU A 318 6.67 -28.84 -11.55
N PHE A 319 6.62 -27.52 -11.66
CA PHE A 319 7.79 -26.67 -11.55
C PHE A 319 7.45 -25.29 -10.98
N CYS A 320 8.48 -24.60 -10.48
CA CYS A 320 8.37 -23.23 -9.98
C CYS A 320 8.42 -22.23 -11.13
N TRP A 321 7.45 -21.30 -11.18
CA TRP A 321 7.39 -20.27 -12.23
C TRP A 321 8.61 -19.34 -12.26
N LEU A 322 9.22 -19.08 -11.09
CA LEU A 322 10.34 -18.14 -10.98
C LEU A 322 11.63 -18.74 -11.53
N CYS A 323 12.08 -19.88 -11.01
CA CYS A 323 13.37 -20.48 -11.35
C CYS A 323 13.30 -21.59 -12.42
N LEU A 324 12.10 -22.03 -12.81
CA LEU A 324 11.87 -23.16 -13.71
C LEU A 324 12.41 -24.51 -13.21
N GLY A 325 12.84 -24.59 -11.95
CA GLY A 325 13.25 -25.82 -11.27
C GLY A 325 12.06 -26.71 -10.90
N ALA A 326 12.32 -28.01 -10.68
CA ALA A 326 11.29 -28.95 -10.27
C ALA A 326 10.66 -28.53 -8.93
N TRP A 327 9.34 -28.65 -8.81
CA TRP A 327 8.65 -28.27 -7.58
C TRP A 327 9.06 -29.15 -6.38
N SER A 328 9.36 -30.43 -6.64
CA SER A 328 9.91 -31.37 -5.63
C SER A 328 11.19 -30.87 -4.97
N ASP A 329 11.96 -30.05 -5.68
CA ASP A 329 13.24 -29.53 -5.23
C ASP A 329 13.08 -28.21 -4.45
N HIS A 330 11.85 -27.78 -4.17
CA HIS A 330 11.56 -26.64 -3.28
C HIS A 330 11.26 -27.12 -1.84
N GLY A 331 12.01 -28.10 -1.35
CA GLY A 331 11.95 -28.62 0.02
C GLY A 331 13.23 -28.35 0.83
N GLU A 332 13.23 -28.70 2.12
CA GLU A 332 14.34 -28.44 3.05
C GLU A 332 15.69 -29.04 2.60
N ARG A 333 15.66 -30.16 1.85
CA ARG A 333 16.87 -30.91 1.43
C ARG A 333 17.73 -30.23 0.35
N THR A 334 17.20 -29.25 -0.38
CA THR A 334 17.84 -28.63 -1.56
C THR A 334 18.13 -27.14 -1.36
N GLY A 335 17.91 -26.62 -0.15
CA GLY A 335 17.92 -25.18 0.13
C GLY A 335 16.62 -24.47 -0.25
N GLY A 336 15.60 -25.20 -0.74
CA GLY A 336 14.22 -24.76 -0.89
C GLY A 336 14.03 -23.39 -1.56
N PHE A 337 13.08 -22.61 -1.01
CA PHE A 337 12.78 -21.25 -1.46
C PHE A 337 13.95 -20.27 -1.23
N TYR A 338 14.80 -20.52 -0.23
CA TYR A 338 16.02 -19.75 0.03
C TYR A 338 17.09 -19.86 -1.08
N ALA A 339 17.19 -21.01 -1.75
CA ALA A 339 18.05 -21.14 -2.92
C ALA A 339 17.41 -20.51 -4.17
N CYS A 340 16.08 -20.44 -4.23
CA CYS A 340 15.32 -19.92 -5.36
C CYS A 340 15.28 -18.39 -5.42
N ASN A 341 15.23 -17.70 -4.28
CA ASN A 341 15.16 -16.24 -4.23
C ASN A 341 16.55 -15.56 -4.35
N ARG A 342 17.62 -16.25 -3.96
CA ARG A 342 19.00 -15.75 -4.00
C ARG A 342 19.46 -15.49 -5.44
N TYR A 343 20.12 -14.34 -5.65
CA TYR A 343 20.83 -14.06 -6.90
C TYR A 343 22.28 -14.52 -6.80
N GLU A 344 22.70 -15.45 -7.67
CA GLU A 344 24.09 -15.87 -7.80
C GLU A 344 24.75 -15.13 -8.96
N ALA A 345 25.69 -14.22 -8.66
CA ALA A 345 26.48 -13.56 -9.69
C ALA A 345 27.39 -14.57 -10.40
N ALA A 346 27.52 -14.46 -11.73
CA ALA A 346 28.49 -15.26 -12.49
C ALA A 346 29.90 -15.05 -11.92
N LYS A 347 30.63 -16.15 -11.68
CA LYS A 347 32.03 -16.07 -11.22
C LYS A 347 32.84 -15.29 -12.26
N GLN A 348 33.55 -14.25 -11.83
CA GLN A 348 34.54 -13.54 -12.64
C GLN A 348 35.76 -14.45 -12.86
N GLU A 349 35.64 -15.44 -13.73
CA GLU A 349 36.75 -16.30 -14.13
C GLU A 349 37.31 -15.82 -15.48
N GLY A 350 38.26 -14.88 -15.44
CA GLY A 350 38.99 -14.46 -16.63
C GLY A 350 39.82 -13.19 -16.48
N VAL A 351 40.93 -13.09 -17.22
CA VAL A 351 41.65 -11.84 -17.46
C VAL A 351 40.97 -11.15 -18.65
N TYR A 352 40.10 -10.20 -18.37
CA TYR A 352 39.36 -9.45 -19.39
C TYR A 352 40.04 -8.12 -19.71
N ASP A 353 39.92 -7.66 -20.97
CA ASP A 353 40.26 -6.29 -21.33
C ASP A 353 39.22 -5.28 -20.78
N ASP A 354 39.55 -3.99 -20.77
CA ASP A 354 38.67 -2.96 -20.17
C ASP A 354 37.32 -2.80 -20.89
N THR A 355 37.23 -3.16 -22.17
CA THR A 355 35.99 -3.09 -22.94
C THR A 355 35.08 -4.29 -22.69
N GLU A 356 35.67 -5.47 -22.58
CA GLU A 356 35.00 -6.74 -22.27
C GLU A 356 34.54 -6.75 -20.81
N LYS A 357 35.34 -6.20 -19.88
CA LYS A 357 34.90 -5.92 -18.50
C LYS A 357 33.67 -5.05 -18.45
N ARG A 358 33.61 -3.97 -19.25
CA ARG A 358 32.43 -3.09 -19.30
C ARG A 358 31.21 -3.80 -19.85
N ARG A 359 31.36 -4.62 -20.90
CA ARG A 359 30.26 -5.41 -21.46
C ARG A 359 29.75 -6.45 -20.46
N GLU A 360 30.63 -7.18 -19.77
CA GLU A 360 30.22 -8.18 -18.78
C GLU A 360 29.60 -7.52 -17.55
N MET A 361 30.10 -6.36 -17.10
CA MET A 361 29.46 -5.58 -16.04
C MET A 361 28.05 -5.11 -16.43
N ALA A 362 27.86 -4.65 -17.67
CA ALA A 362 26.54 -4.26 -18.17
C ALA A 362 25.59 -5.46 -18.24
N LYS A 363 26.07 -6.61 -18.72
CA LYS A 363 25.31 -7.87 -18.76
C LYS A 363 24.92 -8.34 -17.37
N ASN A 364 25.87 -8.41 -16.42
CA ASN A 364 25.59 -8.79 -15.03
C ASN A 364 24.59 -7.83 -14.37
N SER A 365 24.69 -6.53 -14.65
CA SER A 365 23.74 -5.53 -14.14
C SER A 365 22.33 -5.74 -14.69
N LEU A 366 22.21 -6.10 -15.97
CA LEU A 366 20.94 -6.41 -16.62
C LEU A 366 20.34 -7.72 -16.09
N GLU A 367 21.15 -8.78 -15.97
CA GLU A 367 20.72 -10.07 -15.41
C GLU A 367 20.24 -9.93 -13.97
N ARG A 368 20.96 -9.17 -13.14
CA ARG A 368 20.52 -8.84 -11.78
C ARG A 368 19.18 -8.11 -11.81
N TYR A 369 19.04 -7.07 -12.64
CA TYR A 369 17.77 -6.36 -12.75
C TYR A 369 16.62 -7.30 -13.12
N THR A 370 16.81 -8.12 -14.16
CA THR A 370 15.83 -9.11 -14.62
C THR A 370 15.40 -10.05 -13.50
N HIS A 371 16.35 -10.57 -12.70
CA HIS A 371 16.06 -11.48 -11.58
C HIS A 371 15.09 -10.88 -10.55
N TYR A 372 15.34 -9.63 -10.13
CA TYR A 372 14.51 -8.94 -9.15
C TYR A 372 13.21 -8.43 -9.77
N TYR A 373 13.26 -7.93 -11.01
CA TYR A 373 12.09 -7.43 -11.73
C TYR A 373 11.05 -8.52 -11.99
N GLU A 374 11.47 -9.70 -12.46
CA GLU A 374 10.56 -10.82 -12.69
C GLU A 374 9.80 -11.20 -11.42
N ARG A 375 10.48 -11.24 -10.26
CA ARG A 375 9.88 -11.60 -8.98
C ARG A 375 8.96 -10.51 -8.43
N TRP A 376 9.35 -9.25 -8.59
CA TRP A 376 8.50 -8.09 -8.27
C TRP A 376 7.20 -8.12 -9.10
N ALA A 377 7.31 -8.26 -10.42
CA ALA A 377 6.17 -8.27 -11.34
C ALA A 377 5.28 -9.51 -11.14
N THR A 378 5.90 -10.66 -10.87
CA THR A 378 5.18 -11.92 -10.61
C THR A 378 4.37 -11.85 -9.32
N ASN A 379 4.89 -11.24 -8.26
CA ASN A 379 4.13 -11.05 -7.03
C ASN A 379 2.99 -10.05 -7.23
N GLN A 380 3.17 -9.01 -8.06
CA GLN A 380 2.08 -8.09 -8.42
C GLN A 380 0.96 -8.81 -9.18
N SER A 381 1.28 -9.58 -10.22
CA SER A 381 0.27 -10.30 -11.00
C SER A 381 -0.46 -11.35 -10.15
N SER A 382 0.28 -12.08 -9.31
CA SER A 382 -0.32 -13.03 -8.36
C SER A 382 -1.22 -12.37 -7.32
N ARG A 383 -0.91 -11.15 -6.88
CA ARG A 383 -1.79 -10.38 -6.00
C ARG A 383 -3.09 -9.98 -6.69
N GLN A 384 -3.01 -9.51 -7.93
CA GLN A 384 -4.19 -9.15 -8.72
C GLN A 384 -5.11 -10.37 -8.93
N LYS A 385 -4.52 -11.54 -9.21
CA LYS A 385 -5.27 -12.79 -9.31
C LYS A 385 -5.93 -13.17 -7.98
N ALA A 386 -5.20 -13.11 -6.86
CA ALA A 386 -5.74 -13.38 -5.53
C ALA A 386 -6.87 -12.41 -5.13
N LEU A 387 -6.80 -11.14 -5.54
CA LEU A 387 -7.90 -10.17 -5.35
C LEU A 387 -9.15 -10.56 -6.15
N ALA A 388 -8.99 -10.98 -7.40
CA ALA A 388 -10.10 -11.45 -8.22
C ALA A 388 -10.72 -12.74 -7.64
N ASP A 389 -9.89 -13.67 -7.17
CA ASP A 389 -10.34 -14.91 -6.53
C ASP A 389 -11.04 -14.64 -5.20
N LEU A 390 -10.54 -13.69 -4.39
CA LEU A 390 -11.22 -13.22 -3.17
C LEU A 390 -12.61 -12.65 -3.48
N GLN A 391 -12.73 -11.81 -4.51
CA GLN A 391 -14.03 -11.25 -4.92
C GLN A 391 -15.00 -12.36 -5.35
N GLN A 392 -14.54 -13.31 -6.17
CA GLN A 392 -15.33 -14.47 -6.58
C GLN A 392 -15.75 -15.34 -5.39
N MET A 393 -14.84 -15.50 -4.42
CA MET A 393 -15.12 -16.24 -3.20
C MET A 393 -16.24 -15.58 -2.39
N GLN A 394 -16.16 -14.27 -2.18
CA GLN A 394 -17.16 -13.50 -1.44
C GLN A 394 -18.51 -13.43 -2.16
N SER A 395 -18.53 -13.34 -3.49
CA SER A 395 -19.77 -13.14 -4.25
C SER A 395 -20.54 -14.42 -4.53
N THR A 396 -19.88 -15.58 -4.59
CA THR A 396 -20.51 -16.79 -5.18
C THR A 396 -20.11 -18.09 -4.50
N HIS A 397 -18.87 -18.24 -4.04
CA HIS A 397 -18.43 -19.53 -3.50
C HIS A 397 -18.75 -19.70 -2.02
N LEU A 398 -18.78 -18.63 -1.22
CA LEU A 398 -19.14 -18.70 0.21
C LEU A 398 -20.59 -19.16 0.41
N GLU A 399 -21.55 -18.62 -0.35
CA GLU A 399 -22.95 -19.04 -0.31
C GLU A 399 -23.10 -20.53 -0.67
N LYS A 400 -22.48 -20.96 -1.77
CA LYS A 400 -22.47 -22.37 -2.19
C LYS A 400 -21.83 -23.30 -1.16
N LEU A 401 -20.76 -22.87 -0.49
CA LEU A 401 -20.11 -23.63 0.58
C LEU A 401 -21.00 -23.72 1.82
N SER A 402 -21.66 -22.61 2.17
CA SER A 402 -22.61 -22.54 3.29
C SER A 402 -23.74 -23.55 3.11
N ASP A 403 -24.33 -23.60 1.91
CA ASP A 403 -25.41 -24.53 1.58
C ASP A 403 -24.94 -25.99 1.62
N LYS A 404 -23.78 -26.28 1.01
CA LYS A 404 -23.25 -27.65 0.90
C LYS A 404 -22.75 -28.22 2.22
N GLN A 405 -22.12 -27.40 3.05
CA GLN A 405 -21.59 -27.84 4.36
C GLN A 405 -22.60 -27.65 5.49
N CYS A 406 -23.76 -27.06 5.20
CA CYS A 406 -24.79 -26.70 6.20
C CYS A 406 -24.21 -25.88 7.36
N GLN A 407 -23.28 -24.96 7.07
CA GLN A 407 -22.69 -24.06 8.06
C GLN A 407 -22.97 -22.61 7.70
N PRO A 408 -23.28 -21.74 8.68
CA PRO A 408 -23.54 -20.33 8.39
C PRO A 408 -22.27 -19.64 7.88
N GLU A 409 -22.44 -18.64 7.01
CA GLU A 409 -21.33 -17.86 6.43
C GLU A 409 -20.38 -17.26 7.47
N SER A 410 -20.88 -16.97 8.68
CA SER A 410 -20.07 -16.49 9.80
C SER A 410 -18.96 -17.46 10.19
N GLN A 411 -19.16 -18.77 10.02
CA GLN A 411 -18.17 -19.81 10.28
C GLN A 411 -17.19 -20.01 9.12
N LEU A 412 -17.41 -19.39 7.96
CA LEU A 412 -16.56 -19.48 6.78
C LEU A 412 -15.60 -18.28 6.62
N LYS A 413 -15.62 -17.32 7.56
CA LYS A 413 -14.75 -16.13 7.55
C LYS A 413 -13.26 -16.44 7.45
N PHE A 414 -12.82 -17.58 7.97
CA PHE A 414 -11.42 -18.03 7.88
C PHE A 414 -10.91 -18.14 6.43
N ILE A 415 -11.78 -18.39 5.46
CA ILE A 415 -11.41 -18.45 4.03
C ILE A 415 -11.12 -17.04 3.52
N THR A 416 -11.97 -16.08 3.85
CA THR A 416 -11.78 -14.66 3.50
C THR A 416 -10.51 -14.11 4.15
N GLU A 417 -10.27 -14.45 5.41
CA GLU A 417 -9.04 -14.08 6.14
C GLU A 417 -7.78 -14.65 5.49
N ALA A 418 -7.81 -15.91 5.05
CA ALA A 418 -6.71 -16.54 4.33
C ALA A 418 -6.39 -15.81 3.01
N TRP A 419 -7.41 -15.48 2.21
CA TRP A 419 -7.23 -14.73 0.97
C TRP A 419 -6.71 -13.31 1.19
N LEU A 420 -7.24 -12.58 2.19
CA LEU A 420 -6.72 -11.27 2.57
C LEU A 420 -5.25 -11.35 3.01
N GLN A 421 -4.89 -12.39 3.78
CA GLN A 421 -3.51 -12.64 4.17
C GLN A 421 -2.62 -12.91 2.94
N ILE A 422 -3.08 -13.73 1.98
CA ILE A 422 -2.34 -13.98 0.71
C ILE A 422 -2.12 -12.66 -0.06
N VAL A 423 -3.16 -11.85 -0.21
CA VAL A 423 -3.08 -10.55 -0.91
C VAL A 423 -2.03 -9.64 -0.27
N GLU A 424 -2.04 -9.54 1.06
CA GLU A 424 -1.10 -8.71 1.80
C GLU A 424 0.33 -9.26 1.75
N CYS A 425 0.51 -10.57 1.90
CA CYS A 425 1.80 -11.23 1.76
C CYS A 425 2.42 -11.02 0.37
N ARG A 426 1.62 -11.09 -0.70
CA ARG A 426 2.08 -10.79 -2.06
C ARG A 426 2.52 -9.33 -2.22
N ARG A 427 1.81 -8.38 -1.59
CA ARG A 427 2.19 -6.96 -1.57
C ARG A 427 3.55 -6.78 -0.89
N VAL A 428 3.74 -7.38 0.28
CA VAL A 428 5.00 -7.29 1.03
C VAL A 428 6.15 -7.91 0.21
N LEU A 429 5.99 -9.12 -0.33
CA LEU A 429 7.03 -9.78 -1.13
C LEU A 429 7.42 -8.99 -2.37
N LYS A 430 6.44 -8.41 -3.09
CA LYS A 430 6.72 -7.51 -4.21
C LYS A 430 7.74 -6.46 -3.80
N TRP A 431 7.50 -5.76 -2.69
CA TRP A 431 8.39 -4.70 -2.24
C TRP A 431 9.71 -5.22 -1.64
N THR A 432 9.73 -6.41 -1.01
CA THR A 432 10.99 -6.98 -0.52
C THR A 432 11.98 -7.28 -1.66
N TYR A 433 11.52 -7.59 -2.87
CA TYR A 433 12.41 -7.70 -4.03
C TYR A 433 13.02 -6.36 -4.47
N ALA A 434 12.25 -5.27 -4.42
CA ALA A 434 12.81 -3.93 -4.67
C ALA A 434 13.87 -3.57 -3.60
N TYR A 435 13.60 -3.89 -2.33
CA TYR A 435 14.57 -3.73 -1.24
C TYR A 435 15.83 -4.56 -1.46
N GLY A 436 15.68 -5.85 -1.76
CA GLY A 436 16.80 -6.77 -1.99
C GLY A 436 17.70 -6.35 -3.15
N TYR A 437 17.14 -5.74 -4.20
CA TYR A 437 17.93 -5.21 -5.31
C TYR A 437 18.89 -4.10 -4.87
N TYR A 438 18.43 -3.20 -4.01
CA TYR A 438 19.19 -2.05 -3.51
C TYR A 438 19.98 -2.33 -2.23
N LEU A 439 19.86 -3.54 -1.65
CA LEU A 439 20.64 -3.94 -0.48
C LEU A 439 22.14 -3.98 -0.85
N PRO A 440 23.02 -3.27 -0.12
CA PRO A 440 24.44 -3.18 -0.47
C PRO A 440 25.15 -4.53 -0.45
N GLU A 441 25.90 -4.86 -1.51
CA GLU A 441 26.62 -6.15 -1.62
C GLU A 441 27.67 -6.37 -0.51
N ARG A 442 28.24 -5.28 0.00
CA ARG A 442 29.25 -5.30 1.07
C ARG A 442 28.70 -5.82 2.41
N GLU A 443 27.38 -5.80 2.60
CA GLU A 443 26.71 -6.18 3.86
C GLU A 443 26.27 -7.65 3.81
N HIS A 444 27.25 -8.56 3.63
CA HIS A 444 26.99 -9.98 3.39
C HIS A 444 26.10 -10.65 4.44
N ALA A 445 26.30 -10.36 5.73
CA ALA A 445 25.51 -10.94 6.82
C ALA A 445 24.04 -10.49 6.77
N LYS A 446 23.79 -9.19 6.53
CA LYS A 446 22.45 -8.63 6.37
C LYS A 446 21.73 -9.24 5.18
N ARG A 447 22.43 -9.38 4.06
CA ARG A 447 21.89 -10.02 2.85
C ARG A 447 21.50 -11.49 3.10
N GLN A 448 22.37 -12.28 3.72
CA GLN A 448 22.08 -13.68 4.02
C GLN A 448 20.86 -13.82 4.95
N PHE A 449 20.79 -12.98 5.99
CA PHE A 449 19.67 -12.97 6.92
C PHE A 449 18.36 -12.53 6.25
N PHE A 450 18.41 -11.49 5.41
CA PHE A 450 17.29 -11.05 4.60
C PHE A 450 16.78 -12.15 3.66
N GLU A 451 17.67 -12.78 2.90
CA GLU A 451 17.33 -13.86 1.96
C GLU A 451 16.69 -15.05 2.70
N TYR A 452 17.17 -15.35 3.91
CA TYR A 452 16.61 -16.40 4.77
C TYR A 452 15.17 -16.06 5.19
N LEU A 453 14.95 -14.88 5.77
CA LEU A 453 13.61 -14.44 6.17
C LEU A 453 12.65 -14.34 4.99
N GLN A 454 13.12 -13.86 3.83
CA GLN A 454 12.33 -13.81 2.61
C GLN A 454 11.95 -15.22 2.15
N GLY A 455 12.88 -16.18 2.17
CA GLY A 455 12.64 -17.57 1.77
C GLY A 455 11.61 -18.29 2.65
N GLU A 456 11.69 -18.09 3.98
CA GLU A 456 10.70 -18.64 4.92
C GLU A 456 9.29 -18.06 4.66
N ALA A 457 9.20 -16.74 4.45
CA ALA A 457 7.94 -16.07 4.13
C ALA A 457 7.36 -16.54 2.80
N GLU A 458 8.18 -16.73 1.77
CA GLU A 458 7.74 -17.27 0.47
C GLU A 458 7.22 -18.70 0.59
N SER A 459 7.95 -19.56 1.31
CA SER A 459 7.53 -20.94 1.52
C SER A 459 6.17 -21.02 2.23
N GLY A 460 6.00 -20.24 3.30
CA GLY A 460 4.73 -20.12 4.02
C GLY A 460 3.59 -19.65 3.11
N LEU A 461 3.84 -18.59 2.33
CA LEU A 461 2.85 -18.05 1.40
C LEU A 461 2.42 -19.04 0.32
N GLU A 462 3.35 -19.74 -0.31
CA GLU A 462 2.98 -20.69 -1.37
C GLU A 462 2.18 -21.87 -0.83
N ARG A 463 2.49 -22.35 0.38
CA ARG A 463 1.69 -23.40 1.05
C ARG A 463 0.28 -22.91 1.35
N LEU A 464 0.13 -21.70 1.88
CA LEU A 464 -1.17 -21.09 2.16
C LEU A 464 -1.96 -20.89 0.86
N HIS A 465 -1.34 -20.31 -0.16
CA HIS A 465 -1.97 -20.03 -1.44
C HIS A 465 -2.39 -21.31 -2.16
N GLN A 466 -1.57 -22.35 -2.14
CA GLN A 466 -1.93 -23.65 -2.72
C GLN A 466 -3.14 -24.28 -2.00
N CYS A 467 -3.19 -24.20 -0.67
CA CYS A 467 -4.34 -24.70 0.10
C CYS A 467 -5.63 -23.92 -0.24
N ALA A 468 -5.54 -22.60 -0.32
CA ALA A 468 -6.68 -21.74 -0.66
C ALA A 468 -7.14 -21.87 -2.12
N GLU A 469 -6.23 -22.07 -3.08
CA GLU A 469 -6.54 -22.12 -4.52
C GLU A 469 -6.90 -23.54 -5.01
N LYS A 470 -6.15 -24.57 -4.60
CA LYS A 470 -6.31 -25.94 -5.13
C LYS A 470 -7.15 -26.84 -4.21
N GLU A 471 -6.85 -26.87 -2.91
CA GLU A 471 -7.56 -27.76 -1.97
C GLU A 471 -8.98 -27.26 -1.65
N LEU A 472 -9.21 -25.94 -1.63
CA LEU A 472 -10.56 -25.41 -1.48
C LEU A 472 -11.49 -25.86 -2.63
N GLN A 473 -10.97 -25.95 -3.85
CA GLN A 473 -11.74 -26.36 -5.02
C GLN A 473 -12.23 -27.80 -4.92
N THR A 474 -11.47 -28.69 -4.25
CA THR A 474 -11.95 -30.07 -4.05
C THR A 474 -13.16 -30.11 -3.14
N HIS A 475 -13.26 -29.22 -2.14
CA HIS A 475 -14.43 -29.14 -1.27
C HIS A 475 -15.63 -28.41 -1.92
N LEU A 476 -15.39 -27.51 -2.86
CA LEU A 476 -16.43 -26.85 -3.64
C LEU A 476 -17.15 -27.82 -4.61
N ASN A 477 -16.46 -28.85 -5.08
CA ASN A 477 -16.97 -29.78 -6.09
C ASN A 477 -17.71 -31.00 -5.53
N VAL A 478 -17.64 -31.26 -4.22
CA VAL A 478 -18.32 -32.39 -3.56
C VAL A 478 -19.79 -32.04 -3.28
N GLU A 479 -20.70 -33.03 -3.39
CA GLU A 479 -22.16 -32.86 -3.23
C GLU A 479 -22.67 -33.11 -1.80
N SER A 480 -21.83 -33.59 -0.88
CA SER A 480 -22.20 -33.91 0.51
C SER A 480 -21.25 -33.27 1.52
N PRO A 481 -21.71 -32.97 2.76
CA PRO A 481 -20.86 -32.47 3.83
C PRO A 481 -19.70 -33.45 4.08
N SER A 482 -18.47 -32.97 3.97
CA SER A 482 -17.29 -33.81 4.18
C SER A 482 -16.82 -33.70 5.62
N LYS A 483 -16.53 -34.84 6.26
CA LYS A 483 -15.86 -34.86 7.58
C LYS A 483 -14.48 -34.18 7.52
N ASP A 484 -13.86 -34.20 6.34
CA ASP A 484 -12.55 -33.62 6.08
C ASP A 484 -12.61 -32.08 5.99
N PHE A 485 -13.80 -31.46 5.96
CA PHE A 485 -13.93 -30.00 5.89
C PHE A 485 -13.44 -29.30 7.17
N ASN A 486 -13.64 -29.93 8.33
CA ASN A 486 -13.11 -29.41 9.59
C ASN A 486 -11.57 -29.51 9.64
N GLU A 487 -10.99 -30.59 9.11
CA GLU A 487 -9.54 -30.71 8.96
C GLU A 487 -8.98 -29.65 8.02
N PHE A 488 -9.64 -29.43 6.87
CA PHE A 488 -9.31 -28.35 5.94
C PHE A 488 -9.39 -26.98 6.62
N ARG A 489 -10.43 -26.71 7.42
CA ARG A 489 -10.57 -25.47 8.17
C ARG A 489 -9.40 -25.25 9.13
N MET A 490 -9.06 -26.25 9.93
CA MET A 490 -7.93 -26.18 10.86
C MET A 490 -6.61 -25.97 10.13
N LYS A 491 -6.41 -26.68 9.01
CA LYS A 491 -5.23 -26.53 8.16
C LYS A 491 -5.11 -25.13 7.57
N LEU A 492 -6.18 -24.59 6.98
CA LEU A 492 -6.17 -23.26 6.35
C LEU A 492 -5.96 -22.15 7.39
N ALA A 493 -6.64 -22.23 8.52
CA ALA A 493 -6.47 -21.27 9.62
C ALA A 493 -5.05 -21.32 10.20
N GLY A 494 -4.52 -22.53 10.42
CA GLY A 494 -3.14 -22.74 10.89
C GLY A 494 -2.11 -22.18 9.91
N LEU A 495 -2.21 -22.48 8.61
CA LEU A 495 -1.34 -21.93 7.57
C LEU A 495 -1.44 -20.40 7.50
N THR A 496 -2.64 -19.83 7.68
CA THR A 496 -2.85 -18.37 7.68
C THR A 496 -2.09 -17.72 8.84
N SER A 497 -2.19 -18.28 10.04
CA SER A 497 -1.51 -17.78 11.23
C SER A 497 0.03 -17.91 11.12
N VAL A 498 0.53 -19.07 10.70
CA VAL A 498 1.97 -19.31 10.52
C VAL A 498 2.55 -18.38 9.45
N THR A 499 1.86 -18.21 8.33
CA THR A 499 2.28 -17.29 7.26
C THR A 499 2.34 -15.85 7.77
N ARG A 500 1.33 -15.40 8.53
CA ARG A 500 1.33 -14.08 9.16
C ARG A 500 2.59 -13.86 10.00
N ASN A 501 2.95 -14.82 10.85
CA ASN A 501 4.13 -14.73 11.70
C ASN A 501 5.44 -14.59 10.90
N TYR A 502 5.60 -15.34 9.79
CA TYR A 502 6.78 -15.19 8.93
C TYR A 502 6.87 -13.77 8.34
N PHE A 503 5.74 -13.21 7.91
CA PHE A 503 5.70 -11.86 7.34
C PHE A 503 5.89 -10.77 8.39
N GLU A 504 5.34 -10.91 9.59
CA GLU A 504 5.58 -9.97 10.70
C GLU A 504 7.05 -9.93 11.09
N ASN A 505 7.71 -11.08 11.15
CA ASN A 505 9.14 -11.18 11.41
C ASN A 505 9.96 -10.51 10.28
N LEU A 506 9.62 -10.77 9.02
CA LEU A 506 10.27 -10.17 7.87
C LEU A 506 10.11 -8.64 7.85
N VAL A 507 8.88 -8.14 8.08
CA VAL A 507 8.57 -6.71 8.15
C VAL A 507 9.35 -6.04 9.27
N ARG A 508 9.35 -6.62 10.48
CA ARG A 508 10.08 -6.06 11.63
C ARG A 508 11.59 -6.00 11.37
N ALA A 509 12.16 -7.04 10.78
CA ALA A 509 13.58 -7.09 10.43
C ALA A 509 13.96 -6.09 9.33
N LEU A 510 13.07 -5.79 8.41
CA LEU A 510 13.31 -4.78 7.38
C LEU A 510 13.19 -3.36 7.95
N GLU A 511 12.19 -3.10 8.79
CA GLU A 511 12.00 -1.80 9.46
C GLU A 511 13.13 -1.46 10.45
N ASN A 512 13.75 -2.47 11.07
CA ASN A 512 14.90 -2.29 11.96
C ASN A 512 16.25 -2.21 11.22
N GLY A 513 16.25 -2.22 9.87
CA GLY A 513 17.46 -2.15 9.05
C GLY A 513 18.35 -3.38 9.14
N LEU A 514 17.75 -4.55 9.42
CA LEU A 514 18.41 -5.83 9.63
C LEU A 514 19.47 -5.74 10.73
N SER A 515 19.20 -4.98 11.80
CA SER A 515 20.17 -4.77 12.90
C SER A 515 20.39 -6.02 13.76
N ASP A 516 19.51 -7.02 13.66
CA ASP A 516 19.61 -8.27 14.41
C ASP A 516 20.88 -9.08 14.10
N VAL A 517 21.49 -8.90 12.92
CA VAL A 517 22.77 -9.54 12.59
C VAL A 517 23.99 -8.87 13.24
N ASP A 518 23.87 -7.61 13.65
CA ASP A 518 24.96 -6.87 14.29
C ASP A 518 25.15 -7.33 15.76
N GLY A 519 24.15 -7.99 16.35
CA GLY A 519 24.15 -8.51 17.72
C GLY A 519 24.83 -9.86 17.94
N HIS A 520 25.32 -10.54 16.90
CA HIS A 520 25.96 -11.86 17.01
C HIS A 520 27.48 -11.85 17.14
N GLY A 521 28.07 -10.68 17.38
CA GLY A 521 29.46 -10.52 17.83
C GLY A 521 29.62 -10.55 19.35
N GLY A 522 28.98 -11.47 20.09
CA GLY A 522 29.18 -11.55 21.53
C GLY A 522 28.27 -12.54 22.28
N SER A 523 28.87 -13.65 22.72
CA SER A 523 28.39 -14.58 23.76
C SER A 523 27.13 -15.40 23.48
N SER A 524 27.38 -16.62 22.99
CA SER A 524 26.64 -17.80 23.41
C SER A 524 26.70 -17.94 24.93
N ARG A 525 25.54 -18.01 25.59
CA ARG A 525 25.28 -18.90 26.74
C ARG A 525 23.80 -18.85 27.11
N THR A 526 23.17 -20.01 26.93
CA THR A 526 21.85 -20.39 27.42
C THR A 526 21.76 -20.24 28.94
N GLY A 527 20.65 -19.71 29.43
CA GLY A 527 20.35 -19.62 30.85
C GLY A 527 18.85 -19.46 31.06
N GLY A 528 18.15 -20.59 31.21
CA GLY A 528 16.73 -20.63 31.52
C GLY A 528 16.44 -20.02 32.89
N THR A 529 15.46 -19.13 32.96
CA THR A 529 15.02 -18.49 34.19
C THR A 529 13.97 -19.38 34.85
N ARG A 530 14.36 -20.09 35.91
CA ARG A 530 13.42 -20.67 36.89
C ARG A 530 13.32 -19.74 38.09
N THR A 531 12.13 -19.22 38.31
CA THR A 531 11.71 -18.50 39.51
C THR A 531 11.58 -19.47 40.70
N LEU A 532 12.27 -19.19 41.80
CA LEU A 532 11.92 -19.66 43.15
C LEU A 532 12.23 -18.56 44.15
N GLY A 533 11.27 -18.28 45.03
CA GLY A 533 11.28 -17.16 45.95
C GLY A 533 11.84 -17.44 47.35
N ALA A 534 11.59 -16.44 48.19
CA ALA A 534 11.67 -16.38 49.65
C ALA A 534 13.05 -16.14 50.30
N GLY A 535 13.07 -15.18 51.24
CA GLY A 535 13.96 -15.27 52.42
C GLY A 535 14.74 -14.02 52.83
N SER A 536 14.07 -13.13 53.56
CA SER A 536 14.59 -12.07 54.46
C SER A 536 16.02 -12.19 55.03
N SER A 537 16.72 -11.05 55.16
CA SER A 537 17.28 -10.58 56.45
C SER A 537 17.81 -9.13 56.43
N LYS A 538 17.22 -8.33 57.34
CA LYS A 538 17.73 -7.24 58.22
C LYS A 538 19.27 -6.98 58.20
N SER A 539 19.86 -5.80 58.45
CA SER A 539 19.45 -4.49 59.00
C SER A 539 20.69 -3.57 59.18
N ARG A 540 20.44 -2.29 59.55
CA ARG A 540 21.31 -1.22 60.15
C ARG A 540 21.90 -0.22 59.15
N SER A 541 21.44 1.02 58.99
CA SER A 541 21.08 2.16 59.89
C SER A 541 22.26 3.00 60.41
N SER A 542 22.35 4.25 59.93
CA SER A 542 22.66 5.48 60.69
C SER A 542 22.22 6.67 59.80
N ARG A 543 21.14 7.44 60.05
CA ARG A 543 20.77 8.42 61.10
C ARG A 543 21.73 9.62 61.24
N SER A 544 21.33 10.79 60.73
CA SER A 544 20.85 11.95 61.54
C SER A 544 20.65 13.20 60.65
N LYS A 545 19.43 13.77 60.63
CA LYS A 545 18.95 15.05 61.24
C LYS A 545 19.40 16.32 60.48
N GLY A 546 18.56 17.29 60.10
CA GLY A 546 17.10 17.46 60.23
C GLY A 546 16.64 18.91 59.90
N ALA A 547 15.31 19.05 59.71
CA ALA A 547 14.43 20.25 59.77
C ALA A 547 14.48 21.29 58.60
N ALA A 548 13.44 21.41 57.75
CA ALA A 548 12.13 22.12 57.87
C ALA A 548 12.18 23.49 57.12
N ARG A 549 11.20 24.02 56.35
CA ARG A 549 9.74 23.88 56.18
C ARG A 549 9.31 24.31 54.74
N SER A 550 8.14 23.79 54.36
CA SER A 550 6.99 24.43 53.67
C SER A 550 6.86 24.58 52.13
N SER A 551 5.64 24.21 51.73
CA SER A 551 4.73 24.70 50.66
C SER A 551 4.96 24.33 49.19
N SER A 552 4.07 23.44 48.73
CA SER A 552 3.22 23.51 47.51
C SER A 552 3.83 23.76 46.13
N GLY A 553 3.46 22.91 45.17
CA GLY A 553 3.33 23.31 43.76
C GLY A 553 3.78 22.25 42.77
N SER A 554 2.83 21.46 42.27
CA SER A 554 2.97 20.64 41.07
C SER A 554 3.35 21.51 39.87
N ARG A 555 4.42 21.20 39.15
CA ARG A 555 4.66 21.70 37.79
C ARG A 555 5.53 20.72 36.99
N ALA A 556 4.92 20.18 35.94
CA ALA A 556 5.59 19.53 34.83
C ALA A 556 6.44 20.56 34.09
N THR A 557 7.67 20.20 33.75
CA THR A 557 8.59 20.99 32.94
C THR A 557 8.50 20.58 31.48
N ASP A 558 8.20 21.60 30.68
CA ASP A 558 8.13 21.72 29.23
C ASP A 558 9.54 21.61 28.61
N ASP A 559 9.76 20.71 27.64
CA ASP A 559 11.01 20.55 26.87
C ASP A 559 10.81 20.93 25.39
N SER A 560 10.29 22.13 25.19
CA SER A 560 9.97 22.70 23.86
C SER A 560 11.10 23.62 23.38
N GLY A 561 12.26 23.07 22.97
CA GLY A 561 13.37 23.95 22.50
C GLY A 561 14.48 23.38 21.60
N GLN A 562 14.52 22.08 21.30
CA GLN A 562 15.70 21.45 20.67
C GLN A 562 15.64 21.24 19.15
N HIS A 563 14.50 21.48 18.50
CA HIS A 563 14.31 21.16 17.08
C HIS A 563 13.68 22.32 16.28
N TRP A 564 13.99 22.40 14.98
CA TRP A 564 13.28 23.24 14.01
C TRP A 564 12.69 22.36 12.90
N SER A 565 11.48 22.65 12.48
CA SER A 565 10.80 21.89 11.42
C SER A 565 11.16 22.45 10.05
N CYS A 566 11.53 21.59 9.11
CA CYS A 566 11.80 22.00 7.74
C CYS A 566 10.53 22.52 7.05
N GLU A 567 10.57 23.71 6.45
CA GLU A 567 9.39 24.29 5.78
C GLU A 567 8.98 23.51 4.51
N TYR A 568 9.92 22.78 3.92
CA TYR A 568 9.73 22.01 2.69
C TYR A 568 9.20 20.59 2.91
N CYS A 569 9.64 19.91 3.98
CA CYS A 569 9.27 18.51 4.22
C CYS A 569 8.88 18.20 5.68
N THR A 570 8.69 19.23 6.52
CA THR A 570 8.23 19.20 7.92
C THR A 570 9.03 18.35 8.91
N PHE A 571 10.12 17.72 8.46
CA PHE A 571 11.03 16.95 9.27
C PHE A 571 11.62 17.79 10.41
N ALA A 572 11.58 17.25 11.62
CA ALA A 572 12.14 17.89 12.82
C ALA A 572 13.66 17.73 12.83
N ASN A 573 14.35 18.80 12.46
CA ASN A 573 15.80 18.86 12.45
C ASN A 573 16.33 19.35 13.79
N ALA A 574 17.48 18.84 14.23
CA ALA A 574 18.19 19.40 15.38
C ALA A 574 18.50 20.89 15.14
N LYS A 575 18.43 21.72 16.20
CA LYS A 575 18.73 23.17 16.12
C LYS A 575 20.11 23.50 15.54
N SER A 576 21.06 22.57 15.63
CA SER A 576 22.41 22.66 15.06
C SER A 576 22.47 22.42 13.55
N ALA A 577 21.47 21.77 12.94
CA ALA A 577 21.43 21.51 11.51
C ALA A 577 20.94 22.75 10.76
N THR A 578 21.69 23.21 9.76
CA THR A 578 21.31 24.32 8.85
C THR A 578 20.67 23.83 7.56
N VAL A 579 20.68 22.51 7.35
CA VAL A 579 20.12 21.81 6.21
C VAL A 579 19.23 20.70 6.75
N CYS A 580 18.08 20.53 6.14
CA CYS A 580 17.16 19.46 6.47
C CYS A 580 17.80 18.11 6.19
N GLN A 581 17.89 17.25 7.20
CA GLN A 581 18.48 15.91 7.07
C GLN A 581 17.72 15.02 6.10
N MET A 582 16.42 15.30 5.90
CA MET A 582 15.55 14.51 5.02
C MET A 582 15.58 15.00 3.56
N CYS A 583 15.35 16.29 3.31
CA CYS A 583 15.20 16.81 1.94
C CYS A 583 16.40 17.64 1.44
N GLN A 584 17.45 17.78 2.26
CA GLN A 584 18.66 18.56 1.95
C GLN A 584 18.40 20.06 1.65
N GLN A 585 17.20 20.56 1.95
CA GLN A 585 16.86 21.98 1.83
C GLN A 585 17.32 22.77 3.05
N ARG A 586 17.84 23.98 2.84
CA ARG A 586 18.31 24.83 3.93
C ARG A 586 17.16 25.34 4.79
N ARG A 587 17.47 25.56 6.07
CA ARG A 587 16.58 26.20 7.03
C ARG A 587 16.15 27.58 6.57
#